data_AF-A0A7W6IEE8-F1
#
_entry.id   AF-A0A7W6IEE8-F1
#
_cell.length_a   1.000
_cell.length_b   1.000
_cell.length_c   1.000
_cell.angle_alpha   90.00
_cell.angle_beta   90.00
_cell.angle_gamma   90.00
#
_symmetry.space_group_name_H-M   'P 1'
#
loop_
_entity.id
_entity.type
_entity.pdbx_description
1 polymer ?
#
loop_
_entity_poly.entity_id
_entity_poly.type
_entity_poly.pdbx_seq_one_letter_code
_entity_poly.pdbx_strand_id
1 'polypeptide(L)' 'MFKEILLHQEFVDLEHHMQLLDRKLADALQRMRHGSSPDLIEKARQDERQLLSELDRLMTRLRAIEGQLLQFQKTATRH' A
#
# COMPACT_ATOMS: atom_id res chain seq x y z
N MET A 1 11.13 23.17 -6.11
CA MET A 1 11.12 22.66 -4.73
C MET A 1 11.52 21.19 -4.76
N PHE A 2 12.80 20.84 -4.55
CA PHE A 2 13.29 19.46 -4.79
C PHE A 2 12.60 18.40 -3.92
N LYS A 3 12.33 18.74 -2.64
CA LYS A 3 11.67 17.84 -1.69
C LYS A 3 10.20 17.52 -2.05
N GLU A 4 9.46 18.49 -2.57
CA GLU A 4 8.07 18.29 -3.00
C GLU A 4 7.97 17.32 -4.18
N ILE A 5 8.89 17.44 -5.15
CA ILE A 5 8.97 16.54 -6.31
C ILE A 5 9.25 15.10 -5.87
N LEU A 6 10.19 14.91 -4.93
CA LEU A 6 10.50 13.60 -4.37
C LEU A 6 9.29 12.97 -3.65
N LEU A 7 8.54 13.76 -2.89
CA LEU A 7 7.34 13.28 -2.20
C LEU A 7 6.22 12.89 -3.17
N HIS A 8 6.03 13.61 -4.27
CA HIS A 8 5.08 13.23 -5.31
C HIS A 8 5.50 11.94 -6.02
N GLN A 9 6.78 11.78 -6.33
CA GLN A 9 7.29 10.53 -6.92
C GLN A 9 7.05 9.36 -5.96
N GLU A 10 7.40 9.53 -4.69
CA GLU A 10 7.19 8.50 -3.68
C GLU A 10 5.70 8.18 -3.49
N PHE A 11 4.81 9.18 -3.56
CA PHE A 11 3.36 8.97 -3.51
C PHE A 11 2.89 8.05 -4.65
N VAL A 12 3.29 8.35 -5.90
CA VAL A 12 2.95 7.54 -7.08
C VAL A 12 3.49 6.12 -6.95
N ASP A 13 4.72 5.96 -6.44
CA ASP A 13 5.32 4.64 -6.23
C ASP A 13 4.54 3.82 -5.18
N LEU A 14 4.06 4.45 -4.11
CA LEU A 14 3.21 3.79 -3.11
C LEU A 14 1.83 3.43 -3.67
N GLU A 15 1.22 4.26 -4.50
CA GLU A 15 -0.05 3.93 -5.16
C GLU A 15 0.09 2.70 -6.07
N HIS A 16 1.15 2.63 -6.86
CA HIS A 16 1.45 1.44 -7.66
C HIS A 16 1.66 0.21 -6.78
N HIS A 17 2.37 0.35 -5.66
CA HIS A 17 2.58 -0.76 -4.76
C HIS A 17 1.26 -1.24 -4.12
N MET A 18 0.37 -0.33 -3.74
CA MET A 18 -0.95 -0.66 -3.21
C MET A 18 -1.77 -1.49 -4.21
N GLN A 19 -1.80 -1.10 -5.48
CA GLN A 19 -2.48 -1.86 -6.54
C GLN A 19 -1.93 -3.28 -6.72
N LEU A 20 -0.62 -3.47 -6.52
CA LEU A 20 0.00 -4.79 -6.58
C LEU A 20 -0.39 -5.65 -5.38
N LEU A 21 -0.43 -5.07 -4.17
CA LEU A 21 -0.87 -5.76 -2.97
C LEU A 21 -2.33 -6.16 -3.05
N ASP A 22 -3.20 -5.30 -3.57
CA ASP A 22 -4.62 -5.60 -3.77
C ASP A 22 -4.84 -6.81 -4.69
N ARG A 23 -4.09 -6.88 -5.80
CA ARG A 23 -4.15 -8.03 -6.71
C ARG A 23 -3.68 -9.32 -6.05
N LYS A 24 -2.57 -9.25 -5.29
CA LYS A 24 -2.05 -10.42 -4.56
C LYS A 24 -3.00 -10.88 -3.45
N LEU A 25 -3.64 -9.94 -2.77
CA LEU A 25 -4.60 -10.24 -1.71
C LEU A 25 -5.85 -10.90 -2.30
N ALA A 26 -6.37 -10.38 -3.41
CA ALA A 26 -7.49 -11.00 -4.12
C ALA A 26 -7.15 -12.44 -4.55
N ASP A 27 -5.94 -12.68 -5.05
CA ASP A 27 -5.46 -14.03 -5.40
C ASP A 27 -5.37 -14.96 -4.17
N ALA A 28 -4.79 -14.49 -3.06
CA ALA A 28 -4.72 -15.26 -1.82
C ALA A 28 -6.11 -15.66 -1.32
N LEU A 29 -7.07 -14.73 -1.35
CA LEU A 29 -8.46 -14.97 -0.97
C LEU A 29 -9.15 -16.00 -1.90
N GLN A 30 -8.90 -15.92 -3.21
CA GLN A 30 -9.41 -16.93 -4.16
C GLN A 30 -8.82 -18.32 -3.88
N ARG A 31 -7.50 -18.40 -3.62
CA ARG A 31 -6.81 -19.65 -3.26
C ARG A 31 -7.33 -20.24 -1.95
N MET A 32 -7.66 -19.41 -0.96
CA MET A 32 -8.29 -19.86 0.28
C MET A 32 -9.70 -20.41 0.05
N ARG A 33 -10.49 -19.77 -0.81
CA ARG A 33 -11.89 -20.15 -1.07
C ARG A 33 -12.01 -21.41 -1.92
N HIS A 34 -11.10 -21.61 -2.87
CA HIS A 34 -11.19 -22.68 -3.88
C HIS A 34 -10.08 -23.73 -3.77
N GLY A 35 -9.14 -23.58 -2.83
CA GLY A 35 -8.06 -24.53 -2.61
C GLY A 35 -8.57 -25.91 -2.22
N SER A 36 -8.02 -26.96 -2.83
CA SER A 36 -8.42 -28.35 -2.56
C SER A 36 -7.56 -29.05 -1.51
N SER A 37 -6.40 -28.47 -1.17
CA SER A 37 -5.47 -29.01 -0.17
C SER A 37 -5.42 -28.13 1.07
N PRO A 38 -5.51 -28.71 2.29
CA PRO A 38 -5.34 -27.98 3.55
C PRO A 38 -4.03 -27.18 3.61
N ASP A 39 -2.92 -27.73 3.11
CA ASP A 39 -1.62 -27.06 3.12
C ASP A 39 -1.60 -25.83 2.21
N LEU A 40 -2.29 -25.90 1.06
CA LEU A 40 -2.41 -24.77 0.13
C LEU A 40 -3.30 -23.67 0.70
N ILE A 41 -4.37 -24.03 1.42
CA ILE A 41 -5.23 -23.07 2.11
C ILE A 41 -4.46 -22.38 3.24
N GLU A 42 -3.69 -23.12 4.02
CA GLU A 42 -2.90 -22.54 5.12
C GLU A 42 -1.80 -21.61 4.59
N LYS A 43 -1.12 -21.99 3.50
CA LYS A 43 -0.19 -21.09 2.81
C LYS A 43 -0.89 -19.81 2.35
N ALA A 44 -2.07 -19.91 1.75
CA ALA A 44 -2.81 -18.73 1.29
C ALA A 44 -3.27 -17.83 2.45
N ARG A 45 -3.58 -18.38 3.63
CA ARG A 45 -3.82 -17.60 4.87
C ARG A 45 -2.57 -16.88 5.37
N GLN A 46 -1.41 -17.52 5.28
CA GLN A 46 -0.14 -16.89 5.64
C GLN A 46 0.19 -15.75 4.69
N ASP A 47 0.00 -15.96 3.38
CA ASP A 47 0.15 -14.94 2.35
C ASP A 47 -0.79 -13.75 2.64
N GLU A 48 -2.07 -13.99 2.92
CA GLU A 48 -3.06 -12.96 3.28
C GLU A 48 -2.57 -12.09 4.46
N ARG A 49 -2.15 -12.72 5.57
CA ARG A 49 -1.67 -12.00 6.75
C ARG A 49 -0.45 -11.14 6.45
N GLN A 50 0.48 -11.65 5.65
CA GLN A 50 1.66 -10.89 5.24
C GLN A 50 1.29 -9.69 4.38
N LEU A 51 0.42 -9.89 3.40
CA LEU A 51 -0.05 -8.84 2.49
C LEU A 51 -0.81 -7.74 3.24
N LEU A 52 -1.67 -8.10 4.19
CA LEU A 52 -2.37 -7.13 5.05
C LEU A 52 -1.42 -6.33 5.93
N SER A 53 -0.38 -6.98 6.48
CA SER A 53 0.64 -6.26 7.26
C SER A 53 1.47 -5.31 6.38
N GLU A 54 1.73 -5.67 5.13
CA GLU A 54 2.42 -4.80 4.17
C GLU A 54 1.55 -3.61 3.77
N LEU A 55 0.26 -3.84 3.54
CA LEU A 55 -0.73 -2.80 3.25
C LEU A 55 -0.84 -1.78 4.39
N ASP A 56 -0.86 -2.22 5.65
CA ASP A 56 -0.90 -1.33 6.82
C ASP A 56 0.33 -0.40 6.89
N ARG A 57 1.53 -0.94 6.62
CA ARG A 57 2.77 -0.15 6.56
C ARG A 57 2.73 0.85 5.42
N LEU A 58 2.24 0.44 4.25
CA LEU A 58 2.08 1.31 3.09
C LEU A 58 1.12 2.46 3.39
N MET A 59 -0.05 2.16 3.96
CA MET A 59 -1.05 3.17 4.34
C MET A 59 -0.51 4.17 5.36
N THR A 60 0.28 3.70 6.33
CA THR A 60 0.97 4.58 7.28
C THR A 60 1.95 5.53 6.58
N ARG A 61 2.70 5.03 5.58
CA ARG A 61 3.63 5.85 4.81
C ARG A 61 2.90 6.85 3.91
N LEU A 62 1.85 6.42 3.21
CA LEU A 62 1.05 7.26 2.33
C LEU A 62 0.45 8.46 3.09
N ARG A 63 -0.17 8.20 4.26
CA ARG A 63 -0.68 9.26 5.14
C ARG A 63 0.41 10.25 5.57
N ALA A 64 1.62 9.78 5.85
CA ALA A 64 2.73 10.65 6.24
C ALA A 64 3.16 11.58 5.08
N ILE A 65 3.20 11.06 3.86
CA ILE A 65 3.54 11.84 2.65
C ILE A 65 2.44 12.85 2.34
N GLU A 66 1.17 12.44 2.35
CA GLU A 66 0.02 13.35 2.18
C GLU A 66 0.07 14.51 3.18
N GLY A 67 0.36 14.21 4.45
CA GLY A 67 0.53 15.21 5.49
C GLY A 67 1.64 16.22 5.19
N GLN A 68 2.77 15.76 4.62
CA GLN A 68 3.88 16.63 4.22
C GLN A 68 3.51 17.48 2.99
N LEU A 69 2.87 16.88 1.98
CA LEU A 69 2.41 17.59 0.78
C LEU A 69 1.40 18.70 1.12
N LEU A 70 0.45 18.41 2.03
CA LEU A 70 -0.50 19.42 2.53
C LEU A 70 0.19 20.59 3.24
N GLN A 71 1.32 20.36 3.92
CA GLN A 71 2.08 21.45 4.54
C GLN A 71 2.71 22.37 3.50
N PHE A 72 3.23 21.83 2.38
CA PHE A 72 3.77 22.63 1.28
C PHE A 72 2.69 23.48 0.57
N GLN A 73 1.48 22.94 0.40
CA GLN A 73 0.36 23.70 -0.16
C GLN A 73 -0.03 24.88 0.73
N LYS A 74 -0.12 24.68 2.05
CA LYS A 74 -0.48 25.73 3.01
C LYS A 74 0.54 26.86 3.09
N THR A 75 1.83 26.56 2.92
CA THR A 75 2.88 27.60 2.88
C THR A 75 2.87 28.34 1.55
N ALA A 76 2.55 27.68 0.44
CA ALA A 76 2.41 28.32 -0.87
C ALA A 76 1.26 29.34 -0.93
N THR A 77 0.14 29.10 -0.25
CA THR A 77 -1.02 30.03 -0.23
C THR A 77 -0.90 31.19 0.77
N ARG A 78 0.14 31.19 1.62
CA ARG A 78 0.37 32.24 2.64
C ARG A 78 1.34 33.34 2.19
N HIS A 79 1.81 33.29 0.94
CA HIS A 79 2.65 34.30 0.30
C HIS A 79 1.88 35.01 -0.82
#